data_AF-A0A2S6GMD4-F1
#
_entry.id   AF-A0A2S6GMD4-F1
#
_cell.length_a   1.000
_cell.length_b   1.000
_cell.length_c   1.000
_cell.angle_alpha   90.00
_cell.angle_beta   90.00
_cell.angle_gamma   90.00
#
_symmetry.space_group_name_H-M   'P 1'
#
loop_
_entity.id
_entity.type
_entity.pdbx_description
1 polymer ?
#
loop_
_entity_poly.entity_id
_entity_poly.type
_entity_poly.pdbx_seq_one_letter_code
_entity_poly.pdbx_strand_id
1 'polypeptide(L)'
;MARYGIGTAWPGAWTTLVINVVGCFAMGCLMVTELHRTTQLFLGTGVLGGFTTFSAYTGDFQHLVTTAPVAGIAYLAGTLVAALAAVTTGATLTRRLTR
;
A
#
# COMPACT_ATOMS: atom_id res chain seq x y z
N MET A 1 0.15 -11.42 -9.44
CA MET A 1 1.40 -12.22 -9.51
C MET A 1 2.46 -11.71 -8.55
N ALA A 2 2.89 -10.44 -8.61
CA ALA A 2 3.88 -9.89 -7.68
C ALA A 2 3.46 -10.00 -6.19
N ARG A 3 2.26 -9.53 -5.84
CA ARG A 3 1.70 -9.68 -4.48
C ARG A 3 1.67 -11.13 -3.99
N TYR A 4 1.24 -12.04 -4.86
CA TYR A 4 1.15 -13.46 -4.54
C TYR A 4 2.53 -14.07 -4.28
N GLY A 5 3.53 -13.77 -5.11
CA GLY A 5 4.90 -14.25 -4.92
C GLY A 5 5.56 -13.72 -3.65
N ILE A 6 5.29 -12.48 -3.26
CA ILE A 6 5.79 -11.91 -2.00
C ILE A 6 5.08 -12.59 -0.81
N GLY A 7 3.75 -12.78 -0.90
CA GLY A 7 2.98 -13.43 0.15
C GLY A 7 3.34 -14.90 0.40
N THR A 8 3.80 -15.62 -0.63
CA THR A 8 4.30 -17.00 -0.46
C THR A 8 5.72 -17.05 0.09
N ALA A 9 6.58 -16.09 -0.27
CA ALA A 9 7.94 -16.01 0.22
C ALA A 9 8.03 -15.51 1.68
N TRP A 10 7.16 -14.57 2.06
CA TRP A 10 7.08 -14.05 3.41
C TRP A 10 5.61 -13.97 3.84
N PRO A 11 5.06 -15.00 4.49
CA PRO A 11 3.68 -14.99 4.90
C PRO A 11 3.46 -14.16 6.17
N GLY A 12 2.33 -13.45 6.25
CA GLY A 12 1.86 -12.77 7.44
C GLY A 12 1.52 -11.30 7.27
N ALA A 13 0.96 -10.71 8.33
CA ALA A 13 0.41 -9.35 8.34
C ALA A 13 1.44 -8.26 7.95
N TRP A 14 2.71 -8.46 8.30
CA TRP A 14 3.81 -7.55 7.95
C TRP A 14 4.02 -7.44 6.44
N THR A 15 3.82 -8.52 5.71
CA THR A 15 3.95 -8.54 4.26
C THR A 15 2.84 -7.72 3.61
N THR A 16 1.59 -7.89 4.06
CA THR A 16 0.46 -7.09 3.62
C THR A 16 0.69 -5.60 3.87
N LEU A 17 1.25 -5.25 5.03
CA LEU A 17 1.60 -3.86 5.37
C LEU A 17 2.63 -3.30 4.38
N VAL A 18 3.74 -4.00 4.14
CA VAL A 18 4.80 -3.55 3.22
C VAL A 18 4.25 -3.38 1.81
N ILE A 19 3.46 -4.34 1.31
CA ILE A 19 2.83 -4.26 -0.01
C ILE A 19 1.95 -3.00 -0.12
N ASN A 20 1.10 -2.76 0.88
CA ASN A 20 0.22 -1.59 0.88
C ASN A 20 1.01 -0.28 0.94
N VAL A 21 2.03 -0.19 1.81
CA VAL A 21 2.88 1.00 1.96
C VAL A 21 3.64 1.30 0.65
N VAL A 22 4.28 0.30 0.04
CA VAL A 22 5.02 0.47 -1.22
C VAL A 22 4.08 0.86 -2.36
N GLY A 23 2.90 0.24 -2.45
CA GLY A 23 1.90 0.57 -3.47
C GLY A 23 1.35 2.00 -3.31
N CYS A 24 1.11 2.41 -2.06
CA CYS A 24 0.69 3.77 -1.72
C CYS A 24 1.77 4.81 -2.06
N PHE A 25 3.04 4.52 -1.78
CA PHE A 25 4.15 5.39 -2.19
C PHE A 25 4.17 5.59 -3.71
N ALA A 26 4.12 4.48 -4.47
CA ALA A 26 4.10 4.54 -5.93
C ALA A 26 2.87 5.29 -6.47
N MET A 27 1.70 5.14 -5.84
CA MET A 27 0.50 5.92 -6.17
C MET A 27 0.73 7.42 -5.95
N GLY A 28 1.38 7.81 -4.85
CA GLY A 28 1.76 9.19 -4.58
C GLY A 28 2.64 9.79 -5.69
N CYS A 29 3.65 9.05 -6.14
CA CYS A 29 4.50 9.46 -7.26
C CYS A 29 3.69 9.59 -8.56
N LEU A 30 2.86 8.59 -8.86
CA LEU A 30 2.03 8.57 -10.08
C LEU A 30 1.06 9.75 -10.13
N MET A 31 0.47 10.15 -9.00
CA MET A 31 -0.56 11.19 -8.94
C MET A 31 -0.04 12.58 -9.34
N VAL A 32 1.26 12.81 -9.19
CA VAL A 32 1.90 14.10 -9.49
C VAL A 32 2.76 14.07 -10.75
N THR A 33 2.85 12.91 -11.41
CA THR A 33 3.55 12.76 -12.68
C THR A 33 2.61 13.10 -13.82
N GLU A 34 3.08 13.90 -14.79
CA GLU A 34 2.31 14.22 -15.99
C GLU A 34 2.36 13.06 -16.99
N LEU A 35 1.43 12.11 -16.85
CA LEU A 35 1.24 11.01 -17.79
C LEU A 35 -0.08 11.17 -18.55
N HIS A 36 -0.16 10.50 -19.70
CA HIS A 36 -1.42 10.39 -20.42
C HIS A 36 -2.48 9.69 -19.55
N ARG A 37 -3.74 10.16 -19.60
CA ARG A 37 -4.83 9.68 -18.73
C ARG A 37 -4.99 8.15 -18.72
N THR A 38 -4.87 7.52 -19.89
CA THR A 38 -4.97 6.07 -20.04
C THR A 38 -3.85 5.35 -19.29
N THR A 39 -2.62 5.85 -19.36
CA THR A 39 -1.46 5.31 -18.63
C THR A 39 -1.63 5.48 -17.13
N GLN A 40 -2.15 6.63 -16.70
CA GLN A 40 -2.41 6.89 -15.28
C GLN A 40 -3.49 5.96 -14.72
N LEU A 41 -4.56 5.69 -15.47
CA LEU A 41 -5.60 4.72 -15.10
C LEU A 41 -5.07 3.28 -15.08
N PHE A 42 -4.28 2.89 -16.09
CA PHE A 42 -3.70 1.56 -16.17
C PHE A 42 -2.75 1.30 -14.99
N LEU A 43 -1.84 2.23 -14.70
CA LEU A 43 -0.88 2.09 -13.61
C LEU A 43 -1.55 2.25 -12.24
N GLY A 44 -2.39 3.26 -12.06
CA GLY A 44 -3.02 3.57 -10.78
C GLY A 44 -4.10 2.56 -10.42
N THR A 45 -5.16 2.51 -11.22
CA THR A 45 -6.33 1.68 -10.94
C THR A 45 -6.07 0.21 -11.24
N GLY A 46 -5.33 -0.10 -12.31
CA GLY A 46 -5.02 -1.46 -12.72
C GLY A 46 -3.87 -2.08 -11.90
N VAL A 47 -2.64 -1.64 -12.15
CA VAL A 47 -1.43 -2.27 -11.59
C VAL A 47 -1.32 -2.05 -10.09
N LEU A 48 -1.34 -0.79 -9.62
CA LEU A 48 -1.19 -0.44 -8.22
C LEU A 48 -2.42 -0.86 -7.41
N GLY A 49 -3.62 -0.73 -7.98
CA GLY A 49 -4.85 -1.27 -7.38
C GLY A 49 -4.85 -2.79 -7.23
N GLY A 50 -4.26 -3.53 -8.17
CA GLY A 50 -4.08 -4.99 -8.06
C GLY A 50 -2.90 -5.41 -7.17
N PHE A 51 -1.92 -4.53 -6.95
CA PHE A 51 -0.77 -4.74 -6.08
C PHE A 51 -1.12 -4.54 -4.61
N THR A 52 -1.87 -3.50 -4.26
CA THR A 52 -2.37 -3.30 -2.89
C THR A 52 -3.58 -4.19 -2.60
N THR A 53 -3.92 -4.35 -1.32
CA THR A 53 -5.06 -5.19 -0.92
C THR A 53 -5.67 -4.74 0.40
N PHE A 54 -6.95 -4.38 0.35
CA PHE A 54 -7.74 -4.09 1.54
C PHE A 54 -8.26 -5.38 2.20
N SER A 55 -8.64 -6.39 1.41
CA SER A 55 -9.22 -7.63 1.91
C SER A 55 -8.24 -8.45 2.77
N ALA A 56 -6.97 -8.56 2.35
CA ALA A 56 -5.96 -9.23 3.17
C ALA A 56 -5.66 -8.41 4.44
N TYR A 57 -5.58 -7.09 4.33
CA TYR A 57 -5.38 -6.20 5.47
C TYR A 57 -6.47 -6.33 6.54
N THR A 58 -7.75 -6.34 6.13
CA THR A 58 -8.85 -6.54 7.08
C THR A 58 -8.89 -7.96 7.65
N GLY A 59 -8.51 -8.97 6.85
CA GLY A 59 -8.38 -10.34 7.33
C GLY A 59 -7.29 -10.48 8.39
N ASP A 60 -6.12 -9.90 8.14
CA ASP A 60 -4.99 -9.85 9.08
C ASP A 60 -5.38 -9.12 10.37
N PHE A 61 -6.10 -8.00 10.26
CA PHE A 61 -6.65 -7.29 11.41
C PHE A 61 -7.65 -8.14 12.20
N GLN A 62 -8.62 -8.78 11.55
CA GLN A 62 -9.62 -9.63 12.21
C GLN A 62 -8.96 -10.80 12.95
N HIS A 63 -7.94 -11.41 12.34
CA HIS A 63 -7.17 -12.44 13.01
C HIS A 63 -6.41 -11.87 14.22
N LEU A 64 -5.65 -10.78 14.04
CA LEU A 64 -4.86 -10.20 15.12
C LEU A 64 -5.71 -9.67 16.28
N VAL A 65 -6.86 -9.06 16.01
CA VAL A 65 -7.70 -8.48 17.06
C VAL A 65 -8.34 -9.55 17.94
N THR A 66 -8.56 -10.76 17.40
CA THR A 66 -9.11 -11.89 18.17
C THR A 66 -8.05 -12.58 19.03
N THR A 67 -6.79 -12.64 18.59
CA THR A 67 -5.71 -13.28 19.34
C THR A 67 -4.91 -12.31 20.22
N ALA A 68 -4.77 -11.06 19.80
CA ALA A 68 -3.95 -10.02 20.41
C ALA A 68 -4.54 -8.62 20.12
N PRO A 69 -5.61 -8.20 20.84
CA PRO A 69 -6.39 -7.00 20.52
C PRO A 69 -5.56 -5.72 20.34
N VAL A 70 -4.61 -5.46 21.24
CA VAL A 70 -3.73 -4.29 21.17
C VAL A 70 -2.88 -4.31 19.89
N ALA A 71 -2.33 -5.47 19.53
CA ALA A 71 -1.54 -5.63 18.31
C ALA A 71 -2.41 -5.49 17.05
N GLY A 72 -3.64 -6.01 17.07
CA GLY A 72 -4.61 -5.83 15.98
C GLY A 72 -4.96 -4.36 15.75
N ILE A 73 -5.27 -3.62 16.82
CA ILE A 73 -5.55 -2.17 16.72
C ILE A 73 -4.30 -1.40 16.25
N ALA A 74 -3.12 -1.73 16.79
CA ALA A 74 -1.87 -1.12 16.36
C ALA A 74 -1.57 -1.40 14.88
N TYR A 75 -1.84 -2.62 14.40
CA TYR A 75 -1.71 -2.99 13.00
C TYR A 75 -2.67 -2.20 12.10
N LEU A 76 -3.94 -2.08 12.51
CA LEU A 76 -4.96 -1.33 11.79
C LEU A 76 -4.55 0.15 11.65
N ALA A 77 -4.33 0.82 12.79
CA ALA A 77 -3.98 2.23 12.79
C ALA A 77 -2.61 2.48 12.15
N GLY A 78 -1.62 1.64 12.46
CA GLY A 78 -0.26 1.75 11.94
C GLY A 78 -0.19 1.60 10.43
N THR A 79 -0.91 0.63 9.85
CA THR A 79 -0.95 0.45 8.39
C THR A 79 -1.60 1.65 7.70
N LEU A 80 -2.70 2.17 8.26
CA LEU A 80 -3.37 3.36 7.71
C LEU A 80 -2.45 4.58 7.73
N VAL A 81 -1.82 4.86 8.87
CA VAL A 81 -0.88 5.99 9.02
C VAL A 81 0.31 5.84 8.08
N ALA A 82 0.91 4.65 8.01
CA ALA A 82 2.04 4.38 7.12
C ALA A 82 1.66 4.54 5.64
N ALA A 83 0.48 4.09 5.23
CA ALA A 83 -0.02 4.26 3.86
C ALA A 83 -0.22 5.74 3.50
N LEU A 84 -0.82 6.54 4.39
CA LEU A 84 -1.01 7.98 4.17
C LEU A 84 0.34 8.72 4.13
N ALA A 85 1.27 8.38 5.02
CA ALA A 85 2.63 8.90 4.99
C ALA A 85 3.35 8.52 3.69
N ALA A 86 3.18 7.30 3.20
CA ALA A 86 3.76 6.83 1.96
C ALA A 86 3.24 7.60 0.73
N VAL A 87 1.92 7.81 0.61
CA VAL A 87 1.34 8.60 -0.50
C VAL A 87 1.88 10.02 -0.49
N THR A 88 1.87 10.67 0.68
CA THR A 88 2.31 12.07 0.80
C THR A 88 3.80 12.22 0.53
N THR A 89 4.64 11.31 1.04
CA THR A 89 6.09 11.30 0.76
C THR A 89 6.40 11.03 -0.71
N GLY A 90 5.73 10.06 -1.36
CA GLY A 90 5.89 9.80 -2.79
C GLY A 90 5.53 11.00 -3.66
N ALA A 91 4.40 11.65 -3.37
CA ALA A 91 3.97 12.85 -4.08
C ALA A 91 4.93 14.03 -3.88
N THR A 92 5.38 14.28 -2.63
CA THR A 92 6.28 15.40 -2.32
C THR A 92 7.67 15.20 -2.90
N LEU A 93 8.23 13.99 -2.80
CA LEU A 93 9.54 13.67 -3.36
C LEU A 93 9.53 13.82 -4.88
N THR A 94 8.52 13.28 -5.55
CA THR A 94 8.42 13.37 -7.01
C THR A 94 8.32 14.84 -7.45
N ARG A 95 7.48 15.66 -6.80
CA ARG A 95 7.41 17.10 -7.09
C ARG A 95 8.72 17.84 -6.88
N ARG A 96 9.56 17.41 -5.93
CA ARG A 96 10.88 18.02 -5.68
C ARG A 96 11.90 17.65 -6.75
N LEU A 97 11.78 16.45 -7.33
CA LEU A 97 12.70 15.96 -8.36
C LEU A 97 12.33 16.43 -9.77
N THR A 98 11.05 16.75 -10.00
CA THR A 98 10.56 17.27 -11.29
C THR A 98 10.46 18.78 -11.36
N ARG A 99 10.85 19.49 -10.29
CA ARG A 99 11.01 20.96 -10.26
C ARG A 99 12.45 21.32 -10.54
#